data_AF-A0ABD1RVJ1-F1
#
_entry.id   AF-A0ABD1RVJ1-F1
#
_cell.length_a   1.000
_cell.length_b   1.000
_cell.length_c   1.000
_cell.angle_alpha   90.00
_cell.angle_beta   90.00
_cell.angle_gamma   90.00
#
_symmetry.space_group_name_H-M   'P 1'
#
loop_
_entity.id
_entity.type
_entity.pdbx_description
1 polymer ?
#
loop_
_entity_poly.entity_id
_entity_poly.type
_entity_poly.pdbx_seq_one_letter_code
_entity_poly.pdbx_strand_id
1 'polypeptide(L)'
;MVGFDDDLIQIKDRLNGPRSKRKVISIVGMGGTGKTTLARNVYDDPLIVYHFHVRAWVTISQEYCVRDILLSLLDSLRKLNDKMHRESEDELAEHLYKILRPGKYLIIMEDVWNTQA
;
A
#
# COMPACT_ATOMS: atom_id res chain seq x y z
N MET A 1 1.27 -23.56 6.46
CA MET A 1 0.27 -22.60 5.97
C MET A 1 -0.19 -23.15 4.63
N VAL A 2 -1.31 -23.89 4.61
CA VAL A 2 -1.83 -24.57 3.41
C VAL A 2 -3.19 -23.93 3.14
N GLY A 3 -3.38 -23.33 1.96
CA GLY A 3 -4.70 -22.79 1.56
C GLY A 3 -4.74 -21.36 1.00
N PHE A 4 -3.61 -20.64 0.92
CA PHE A 4 -3.54 -19.30 0.30
C PHE A 4 -2.74 -19.28 -1.01
N ASP A 5 -2.23 -20.43 -1.47
CA ASP A 5 -1.26 -20.48 -2.55
C ASP A 5 -1.85 -19.96 -3.87
N ASP A 6 -3.10 -20.33 -4.19
CA ASP A 6 -3.80 -19.88 -5.40
C ASP A 6 -4.09 -18.37 -5.38
N ASP A 7 -4.55 -17.84 -4.24
CA ASP A 7 -4.79 -16.41 -4.08
C ASP A 7 -3.49 -15.60 -4.18
N LEU A 8 -2.42 -16.12 -3.57
CA LEU A 8 -1.10 -15.51 -3.63
C LEU A 8 -0.57 -15.48 -5.07
N ILE A 9 -0.71 -16.57 -5.81
CA ILE A 9 -0.35 -16.65 -7.23
C ILE A 9 -1.13 -15.63 -8.04
N GLN A 10 -2.47 -15.58 -7.87
CA GLN A 10 -3.31 -14.63 -8.60
C GLN A 10 -2.95 -13.17 -8.33
N ILE A 11 -2.68 -12.80 -7.07
CA ILE A 11 -2.28 -11.43 -6.73
C ILE A 11 -0.94 -11.11 -7.39
N LYS A 12 0.04 -12.01 -7.31
CA LYS A 12 1.37 -11.80 -7.91
C LYS A 12 1.29 -11.67 -9.42
N ASP A 13 0.51 -12.49 -10.10
CA ASP A 13 0.33 -12.41 -11.55
C ASP A 13 -0.34 -11.08 -11.95
N ARG A 14 -1.32 -10.60 -11.19
CA ARG A 14 -1.95 -9.30 -11.45
C ARG A 14 -0.98 -8.14 -11.25
N LEU A 15 -0.12 -8.20 -10.23
CA LEU A 15 0.92 -7.21 -9.96
C LEU A 15 2.03 -7.21 -11.01
N ASN A 16 2.45 -8.39 -11.48
CA ASN A 16 3.53 -8.56 -12.46
C ASN A 16 3.07 -8.52 -13.92
N GLY A 17 1.77 -8.61 -14.18
CA GLY A 17 1.18 -8.56 -15.51
C GLY A 17 1.41 -7.23 -16.23
N PRO A 18 0.87 -7.06 -17.46
CA PRO A 18 1.19 -5.95 -18.36
C PRO A 18 1.15 -4.58 -17.69
N ARG A 19 2.09 -3.70 -18.04
CA ARG A 19 2.21 -2.33 -17.51
C ARG A 19 0.94 -1.53 -17.85
N SER A 20 0.10 -1.28 -16.86
CA SER A 20 -0.89 -0.20 -16.87
C SER A 20 -0.40 0.97 -16.00
N LYS A 21 -1.00 2.15 -16.14
CA LYS A 21 -0.58 3.36 -15.41
C LYS A 21 -0.80 3.23 -13.88
N ARG A 22 -1.82 2.50 -13.44
CA ARG A 22 -2.14 2.20 -12.02
C ARG A 22 -3.04 0.97 -11.94
N LYS A 23 -2.85 0.09 -10.95
CA LYS A 23 -3.72 -1.06 -10.66
C LYS A 23 -4.13 -1.04 -9.19
N VAL A 24 -5.38 -1.42 -8.91
CA VAL A 24 -5.89 -1.64 -7.56
C VAL A 24 -6.36 -3.08 -7.46
N ILE A 25 -5.95 -3.77 -6.40
CA ILE A 25 -6.37 -5.14 -6.08
C ILE A 25 -7.01 -5.07 -4.70
N SER A 26 -8.27 -5.49 -4.60
CA SER A 26 -8.99 -5.56 -3.33
C SER A 26 -8.94 -6.99 -2.81
N ILE A 27 -8.59 -7.16 -1.53
CA ILE A 27 -8.64 -8.43 -0.80
C ILE A 27 -9.81 -8.34 0.17
N VAL A 28 -10.89 -9.04 -0.15
CA VAL A 28 -12.15 -9.00 0.62
C VAL A 28 -12.47 -10.37 1.20
N GLY A 29 -13.18 -10.39 2.32
CA GLY A 29 -13.51 -11.62 3.02
C GLY A 29 -13.88 -11.34 4.48
N MET A 30 -14.46 -12.34 5.14
CA MET A 30 -14.91 -12.22 6.52
C MET A 30 -13.75 -11.92 7.49
N GLY A 31 -14.10 -11.47 8.70
CA GLY A 31 -13.14 -11.36 9.79
C GLY A 31 -12.46 -12.71 10.06
N GLY A 32 -11.16 -12.70 10.37
CA GLY A 32 -10.41 -13.93 10.68
C GLY A 32 -9.98 -14.78 9.48
N THR A 33 -10.36 -14.44 8.24
CA THR A 33 -9.98 -15.20 7.02
C THR A 33 -8.51 -14.99 6.58
N GLY A 34 -7.67 -14.31 7.35
CA GLY A 34 -6.23 -14.19 7.04
C GLY A 34 -5.85 -13.22 5.92
N LYS A 35 -6.73 -12.26 5.57
CA LYS A 35 -6.49 -11.25 4.52
C LYS A 35 -5.19 -10.46 4.72
N THR A 36 -4.96 -9.97 5.95
CA THR A 36 -3.71 -9.29 6.32
C THR A 36 -2.49 -10.20 6.12
N THR A 37 -2.60 -11.48 6.48
CA THR A 37 -1.52 -12.45 6.30
C THR A 37 -1.22 -12.66 4.81
N LEU A 38 -2.25 -12.78 3.97
CA LEU A 38 -2.09 -12.87 2.52
C LEU A 38 -1.40 -11.61 1.95
N ALA A 39 -1.85 -10.42 2.33
CA ALA A 39 -1.24 -9.16 1.91
C ALA A 39 0.23 -9.05 2.35
N ARG A 40 0.56 -9.52 3.57
CA ARG A 40 1.93 -9.52 4.08
C ARG A 40 2.82 -10.47 3.30
N ASN A 41 2.34 -11.67 3.00
CA ASN A 41 3.06 -12.62 2.16
C ASN A 41 3.36 -12.05 0.76
N VAL A 42 2.43 -11.29 0.17
CA VAL A 42 2.68 -10.59 -1.11
C VAL A 42 3.73 -9.50 -0.94
N TYR A 43 3.60 -8.69 0.11
CA TYR A 43 4.48 -7.53 0.36
C TYR A 43 5.95 -7.93 0.55
N ASP A 44 6.18 -9.07 1.21
CA ASP A 44 7.51 -9.62 1.52
C ASP A 44 8.01 -10.63 0.47
N ASP A 45 7.22 -10.98 -0.54
CA ASP A 45 7.63 -11.91 -1.59
C ASP A 45 8.88 -11.38 -2.33
N PRO A 46 9.95 -12.18 -2.50
CA PRO A 46 11.19 -11.73 -3.11
C PRO A 46 11.03 -11.13 -4.52
N LEU A 47 10.11 -11.65 -5.34
CA LEU A 47 9.87 -11.10 -6.69
C LEU A 47 9.16 -9.74 -6.60
N ILE A 48 8.25 -9.59 -5.65
CA ILE A 48 7.58 -8.30 -5.40
C ILE A 48 8.59 -7.27 -4.89
N VAL A 49 9.44 -7.64 -3.93
CA VAL A 49 10.54 -6.79 -3.44
C VAL A 49 11.48 -6.36 -4.57
N TYR A 50 11.80 -7.30 -5.47
CA TYR A 50 12.67 -7.04 -6.61
C TYR A 50 12.03 -6.09 -7.64
N HIS A 51 10.72 -6.19 -7.90
CA HIS A 51 10.05 -5.37 -8.90
C HIS A 51 9.53 -4.02 -8.41
N PHE A 52 9.22 -3.91 -7.12
CA PHE A 52 8.66 -2.72 -6.48
C PHE A 52 9.65 -2.21 -5.44
N HIS A 53 10.53 -1.30 -5.86
CA HIS A 53 11.57 -0.74 -4.98
C HIS A 53 11.00 0.22 -3.94
N VAL A 54 9.85 0.83 -4.24
CA VAL A 54 9.12 1.69 -3.30
C VAL A 54 7.91 0.92 -2.80
N ARG A 55 7.89 0.64 -1.49
CA ARG A 55 6.82 -0.13 -0.86
C ARG A 55 6.39 0.56 0.42
N ALA A 56 5.09 0.72 0.59
CA ALA A 56 4.50 1.28 1.80
C ALA A 56 3.34 0.41 2.27
N TRP A 57 3.18 0.33 3.58
CA TRP A 57 2.06 -0.30 4.26
C TRP A 57 1.46 0.70 5.23
N VAL A 58 0.15 0.92 5.12
CA VAL A 58 -0.61 1.78 6.03
C VAL A 58 -1.88 1.08 6.46
N THR A 59 -2.25 1.27 7.72
CA THR A 59 -3.53 0.83 8.27
C THR A 59 -4.47 2.03 8.29
N ILE A 60 -5.65 1.87 7.71
CA ILE A 60 -6.66 2.92 7.63
C ILE A 60 -7.62 2.76 8.80
N SER A 61 -7.74 3.79 9.62
CA SER A 61 -8.76 3.84 10.67
C SER A 61 -10.16 4.02 10.09
N GLN A 62 -11.20 3.61 10.81
CA GLN A 62 -12.59 3.88 10.42
C GLN A 62 -12.85 5.38 10.24
N GLU A 63 -12.34 6.19 11.17
CA GLU A 63 -12.28 7.64 11.06
C GLU A 63 -10.88 7.99 10.56
N TYR A 64 -10.75 8.36 9.28
CA TYR A 64 -9.49 8.78 8.69
C TYR A 64 -9.62 10.17 8.08
N CYS A 65 -8.51 10.89 8.04
CA CYS A 65 -8.37 12.06 7.17
C CYS A 65 -7.21 11.87 6.18
N VAL A 66 -7.27 12.58 5.05
CA VAL A 66 -6.28 12.47 3.96
C VAL A 66 -4.88 12.77 4.49
N ARG A 67 -4.74 13.81 5.32
CA ARG A 67 -3.49 14.15 6.01
C ARG A 67 -2.87 12.96 6.76
N ASP A 68 -3.64 12.25 7.59
CA ASP A 68 -3.08 11.18 8.42
C ASP A 68 -2.57 10.01 7.57
N ILE A 69 -3.24 9.74 6.44
CA ILE A 69 -2.80 8.74 5.47
C ILE A 69 -1.49 9.18 4.80
N LEU A 70 -1.38 10.45 4.39
CA LEU A 70 -0.17 10.98 3.77
C LEU A 70 1.03 10.91 4.73
N LEU A 71 0.85 11.32 5.99
CA LEU A 71 1.88 11.22 7.02
C LEU A 71 2.28 9.76 7.27
N SER A 72 1.29 8.86 7.39
CA SER A 72 1.55 7.42 7.59
C SER A 72 2.29 6.78 6.41
N LEU A 73 1.99 7.18 5.18
CA LEU A 73 2.70 6.72 3.98
C LEU A 73 4.15 7.21 3.98
N LEU A 74 4.37 8.48 4.31
CA LEU A 74 5.72 9.05 4.42
C LEU A 74 6.52 8.38 5.54
N ASP A 75 5.89 8.04 6.66
CA ASP A 75 6.52 7.32 7.78
C ASP A 75 6.89 5.89 7.40
N SER A 76 5.97 5.17 6.76
CA SER A 76 6.18 3.82 6.23
C SER A 76 7.38 3.75 5.27
N LEU A 77 7.59 4.81 4.49
CA LEU A 77 8.72 4.97 3.57
C LEU A 77 10.01 5.48 4.23
N ARG A 78 9.98 5.76 5.54
CA ARG A 78 11.07 6.39 6.31
C ARG A 78 11.50 7.74 5.71
N LYS A 79 10.52 8.51 5.24
CA LYS A 79 10.69 9.85 4.65
C LYS A 79 10.00 10.95 5.44
N LEU A 80 9.20 10.60 6.45
CA LEU A 80 8.60 11.55 7.36
C LEU A 80 9.68 12.26 8.20
N ASN A 81 9.49 13.56 8.43
CA ASN A 81 10.31 14.34 9.34
C ASN A 81 9.43 15.28 10.19
N ASP A 82 10.00 15.83 11.26
CA ASP A 82 9.24 16.65 12.23
C ASP A 82 8.63 17.92 11.63
N LYS A 83 9.20 18.45 10.53
CA LYS A 83 8.70 19.67 9.88
C LYS A 83 7.43 19.39 9.08
N MET A 84 7.33 18.21 8.47
CA MET A 84 6.17 17.77 7.68
C MET A 84 4.87 17.76 8.47
N HIS A 85 4.92 17.62 9.80
CA HIS A 85 3.74 17.72 10.67
C HIS A 85 3.05 19.09 10.63
N ARG A 86 3.72 20.13 10.11
CA ARG A 86 3.17 21.48 9.95
C ARG A 86 2.84 21.84 8.50
N GLU A 87 3.21 20.98 7.54
CA GLU A 87 2.93 21.19 6.11
C GLU A 87 1.45 20.92 5.82
N SER A 88 0.92 21.49 4.75
CA SER A 88 -0.42 21.25 4.20
C SER A 88 -0.55 19.87 3.54
N GLU A 89 -1.78 19.44 3.25
CA GLU A 89 -2.01 18.19 2.52
C GLU A 89 -1.37 18.19 1.13
N ASP A 90 -1.41 19.32 0.42
CA ASP A 90 -0.81 19.46 -0.91
C ASP A 90 0.72 19.31 -0.87
N GLU A 91 1.38 19.90 0.14
CA GLU A 91 2.82 19.76 0.34
C GLU A 91 3.20 18.30 0.66
N LEU A 92 2.47 17.65 1.56
CA LEU A 92 2.67 16.24 1.88
C LEU A 92 2.45 15.34 0.65
N ALA A 93 1.41 15.61 -0.14
CA ALA A 93 1.13 14.91 -1.38
C ALA A 93 2.24 15.11 -2.42
N GLU A 94 2.81 16.32 -2.51
CA GLU A 94 3.94 16.61 -3.40
C GLU A 94 5.20 15.82 -3.01
N HIS A 95 5.52 15.74 -1.71
CA HIS A 95 6.63 14.92 -1.21
C HIS A 95 6.43 13.45 -1.57
N LEU A 96 5.24 12.91 -1.30
CA LEU A 96 4.92 11.53 -1.63
C LEU A 96 4.99 11.28 -3.15
N TYR A 97 4.45 12.20 -3.96
CA TYR A 97 4.53 12.11 -5.42
C TYR A 97 5.97 12.06 -5.94
N LYS A 98 6.86 12.90 -5.40
CA LYS A 98 8.29 12.90 -5.75
C LYS A 98 8.97 11.57 -5.43
N ILE A 99 8.55 10.89 -4.36
CA ILE A 99 9.07 9.56 -3.98
C ILE A 99 8.53 8.47 -4.90
N LEU A 100 7.25 8.51 -5.26
CA LEU A 100 6.57 7.45 -6.03
C LEU A 100 6.83 7.54 -7.54
N ARG A 101 6.96 8.75 -8.10
CA ARG A 101 7.09 9.00 -9.56
C ARG A 101 8.24 8.24 -10.25
N PRO A 102 9.46 8.13 -9.69
CA PRO A 102 10.60 7.61 -10.44
C PRO A 102 10.52 6.12 -10.78
N GLY A 103 9.69 5.33 -10.09
CA GLY A 103 9.73 3.88 -10.18
C GLY A 103 8.38 3.19 -9.99
N LYS A 104 8.41 1.86 -10.03
CA LYS A 104 7.26 1.04 -9.65
C LYS A 104 7.12 1.07 -8.12
N TYR A 105 5.91 1.34 -7.66
CA TYR A 105 5.57 1.35 -6.25
C TYR A 105 4.43 0.39 -5.94
N LEU A 106 4.43 -0.16 -4.73
CA LEU A 106 3.34 -0.94 -4.16
C LEU A 106 2.92 -0.31 -2.84
N ILE A 107 1.64 0.00 -2.71
CA ILE A 107 1.06 0.53 -1.47
C ILE A 107 0.00 -0.46 -1.00
N ILE A 108 0.14 -0.93 0.23
CA ILE A 108 -0.88 -1.74 0.90
C ILE A 108 -1.66 -0.82 1.84
N MET A 109 -2.97 -0.74 1.61
CA MET A 109 -3.92 -0.05 2.49
C MET A 109 -4.72 -1.12 3.23
N GLU A 110 -4.41 -1.31 4.50
CA GLU A 110 -5.05 -2.29 5.37
C GLU A 110 -6.29 -1.71 6.05
N ASP A 111 -7.30 -2.55 6.26
CA ASP A 111 -8.52 -2.23 7.00
C ASP A 111 -9.32 -1.03 6.46
N VAL A 112 -9.56 -1.01 5.14
CA VAL A 112 -10.34 0.06 4.49
C VAL A 112 -11.85 -0.18 4.68
N TRP A 113 -12.51 0.71 5.42
CA TRP A 113 -13.94 0.60 5.77
C TRP A 113 -14.89 1.34 4.81
N ASN A 114 -14.44 2.43 4.17
CA ASN A 114 -15.26 3.24 3.29
C ASN A 114 -14.50 3.60 2.00
N THR A 115 -15.20 3.56 0.87
CA THR A 115 -14.67 3.91 -0.47
C THR A 115 -15.22 5.23 -0.99
N GLN A 116 -16.06 5.92 -0.22
CA GLN A 116 -16.51 7.25 -0.59
C GLN A 116 -15.37 8.25 -0.42
N ALA A 117 -14.98 8.83 -1.55
CA ALA A 117 -14.10 9.98 -1.68
C ALA A 117 -14.93 11.26 -1.78
#